data_AF-A0A3C1W8X1-F1
#
_entry.id   AF-A0A3C1W8X1-F1
#
_cell.length_a   1.000
_cell.length_b   1.000
_cell.length_c   1.000
_cell.angle_alpha   90.00
_cell.angle_beta   90.00
_cell.angle_gamma   90.00
#
_symmetry.space_group_name_H-M   'P 1'
#
loop_
_entity.id
_entity.type
_entity.pdbx_description
1 polymer ?
#
loop_
_entity_poly.entity_id
_entity_poly.type
_entity_poly.pdbx_seq_one_letter_code
_entity_poly.pdbx_strand_id
1 'polypeptide(L)'
;DLMEIELIKLGLIDAEEAKKQDSRDRPLVKKYYMHGIGHHLGLDVHDVGNAYEPVKEGMVFTVEPGIYIREENLGVRLEDDILIGKDKNINMFSKFPIEVEEIEDAMNS
;
A
#
# COMPACT_ATOMS: atom_id res chain seq x y z
N ASP A 1 -12.53 -2.27 -4.32
CA ASP A 1 -13.09 -0.96 -4.66
C ASP A 1 -12.08 0.18 -4.52
N LEU A 2 -11.48 0.45 -3.34
CA LEU A 2 -10.55 1.58 -3.15
C LEU A 2 -9.40 1.68 -4.17
N MET A 3 -8.58 0.63 -4.32
CA MET A 3 -7.44 0.67 -5.25
C MET A 3 -7.83 0.91 -6.71
N GLU A 4 -9.01 0.48 -7.15
CA GLU A 4 -9.45 0.72 -8.53
C GLU A 4 -9.86 2.16 -8.75
N ILE A 5 -10.49 2.78 -7.75
CA ILE A 5 -10.79 4.21 -7.76
C ILE A 5 -9.50 5.02 -7.90
N GLU A 6 -8.48 4.70 -7.11
CA GLU A 6 -7.20 5.41 -7.19
C GLU A 6 -6.48 5.18 -8.52
N LEU A 7 -6.48 3.95 -9.05
CA LEU A 7 -5.90 3.65 -10.36
C LEU A 7 -6.64 4.33 -11.53
N ILE A 8 -7.96 4.52 -11.42
CA ILE A 8 -8.76 5.31 -12.38
C ILE A 8 -8.38 6.79 -12.29
N LYS A 9 -8.24 7.35 -11.07
CA LYS A 9 -7.82 8.75 -10.89
C LYS A 9 -6.43 9.02 -11.47
N LEU A 10 -5.53 8.05 -11.36
CA LEU A 10 -4.19 8.10 -11.97
C LEU A 10 -4.20 7.89 -13.49
N GLY A 11 -5.35 7.55 -14.09
CA GLY A 11 -5.48 7.29 -15.52
C GLY A 11 -4.86 5.96 -15.99
N LEU A 12 -4.53 5.06 -15.05
CA LEU A 12 -3.95 3.75 -15.37
C LEU A 12 -5.01 2.73 -15.79
N ILE A 13 -6.27 2.95 -15.42
CA ILE A 13 -7.42 2.11 -15.78
C ILE A 13 -8.56 3.00 -16.28
N ASP A 14 -9.24 2.58 -17.36
CA ASP A 14 -10.46 3.24 -17.82
C ASP A 14 -11.68 2.88 -16.93
N ALA A 15 -12.47 3.90 -16.59
CA ALA A 15 -13.61 3.73 -15.67
C ALA A 15 -14.75 2.90 -16.29
N GLU A 16 -14.98 2.99 -17.60
CA GLU A 16 -16.03 2.22 -18.27
C GLU A 16 -15.60 0.77 -18.50
N GLU A 17 -14.31 0.50 -18.69
CA GLU A 17 -13.76 -0.85 -18.70
C GLU A 17 -13.79 -1.48 -17.30
N ALA A 18 -13.45 -0.71 -16.26
CA ALA A 18 -13.49 -1.17 -14.87
C ALA A 18 -14.88 -1.67 -14.45
N LYS A 19 -15.95 -1.00 -14.91
CA LYS A 19 -17.35 -1.43 -14.66
C LYS A 19 -17.72 -2.77 -15.30
N LYS A 20 -17.01 -3.19 -16.35
CA LYS A 20 -17.32 -4.40 -17.14
C LYS A 20 -16.56 -5.64 -16.67
N GLN A 21 -15.53 -5.50 -15.84
CA GLN A 21 -14.73 -6.62 -15.36
C GLN A 21 -15.45 -7.42 -14.25
N ASP A 22 -15.08 -8.69 -14.06
CA ASP A 22 -15.57 -9.50 -12.92
C ASP A 22 -15.04 -8.89 -11.61
N SER A 23 -15.94 -8.52 -10.70
CA SER A 23 -15.63 -7.92 -9.41
C SER A 23 -14.85 -8.83 -8.47
N ARG A 24 -14.83 -10.15 -8.70
CA ARG A 24 -14.06 -11.11 -7.90
C ARG A 24 -12.62 -11.27 -8.38
N ASP A 25 -12.38 -11.14 -9.68
CA ASP A 25 -11.04 -11.36 -10.26
C ASP A 25 -10.28 -10.04 -10.48
N ARG A 26 -10.99 -8.97 -10.87
CA ARG A 26 -10.47 -7.61 -11.05
C ARG A 26 -9.13 -7.55 -11.82
N PRO A 27 -9.06 -8.12 -13.04
CA PRO A 27 -7.82 -8.23 -13.80
C PRO A 27 -7.17 -6.87 -14.11
N LEU A 28 -7.96 -5.81 -14.29
CA LEU A 28 -7.43 -4.46 -14.55
C LEU A 28 -6.67 -3.92 -13.34
N VAL A 29 -7.17 -4.18 -12.12
CA VAL A 29 -6.47 -3.82 -10.89
C VAL A 29 -5.21 -4.64 -10.73
N LYS A 30 -5.30 -5.96 -10.90
CA LYS A 30 -4.16 -6.88 -10.78
C LYS A 30 -3.04 -6.60 -11.78
N LYS A 31 -3.33 -5.94 -12.90
CA LYS A 31 -2.30 -5.47 -13.84
C LYS A 31 -1.27 -4.57 -13.14
N TYR A 32 -1.73 -3.64 -12.29
CA TYR A 32 -0.88 -2.65 -11.62
C TYR A 32 -0.64 -2.97 -10.13
N TYR A 33 -1.57 -3.68 -9.49
CA TYR A 33 -1.60 -3.96 -8.05
C TYR A 33 -1.94 -5.44 -7.82
N MET A 34 -0.92 -6.33 -7.90
CA MET A 34 -1.12 -7.79 -7.84
C MET A 34 -0.91 -8.43 -6.46
N HIS A 35 -0.56 -7.65 -5.44
CA HIS A 35 -0.17 -8.14 -4.11
C HIS A 35 -1.11 -7.62 -3.00
N GLY A 36 -0.89 -8.11 -1.77
CA GLY A 36 -1.57 -7.62 -0.56
C GLY A 36 -1.03 -6.25 -0.10
N ILE A 37 -1.71 -5.59 0.83
CA ILE A 37 -1.37 -4.23 1.28
C ILE A 37 -0.35 -4.18 2.43
N GLY A 38 0.08 -5.33 2.95
CA GLY A 38 1.02 -5.40 4.06
C GLY A 38 1.01 -6.72 4.79
N HIS A 39 1.83 -6.80 5.84
CA HIS A 39 2.04 -7.96 6.67
C HIS A 39 2.45 -7.56 8.10
N HIS A 40 2.54 -8.54 8.99
CA HIS A 40 3.07 -8.32 10.33
C HIS A 40 4.57 -8.01 10.30
N LEU A 41 5.00 -7.14 11.20
CA LEU A 41 6.41 -6.83 11.44
C LEU A 41 6.75 -7.06 12.91
N GLY A 42 7.94 -7.62 13.17
CA GLY A 42 8.41 -7.85 14.53
C GLY A 42 9.87 -8.26 14.58
N LEU A 43 10.16 -9.52 14.92
CA LEU A 43 11.55 -9.99 14.97
C LEU A 43 12.10 -10.32 13.58
N ASP A 44 11.27 -10.92 12.73
CA ASP A 44 11.55 -11.07 11.30
C ASP A 44 10.94 -9.89 10.52
N VAL A 45 11.57 -9.58 9.39
CA VAL A 45 11.06 -8.58 8.44
C VAL A 45 9.72 -9.01 7.86
N HIS A 46 9.43 -10.32 7.80
CA HIS A 46 8.12 -10.86 7.46
C HIS A 46 7.66 -11.86 8.53
N ASP A 47 7.36 -11.35 9.72
CA ASP A 47 6.83 -12.18 10.80
C ASP A 47 5.60 -12.96 10.31
N VAL A 48 5.64 -14.29 10.49
CA VAL A 48 4.53 -15.17 10.09
C VAL A 48 3.36 -14.94 11.05
N GLY A 49 2.47 -14.03 10.65
CA GLY A 49 1.22 -13.78 11.36
C GLY A 49 0.11 -14.74 10.94
N ASN A 50 -0.80 -15.05 11.88
CA ASN A 50 -2.05 -15.71 11.54
C ASN A 50 -3.08 -14.64 11.13
N ALA A 51 -3.39 -14.54 9.84
CA ALA A 51 -4.36 -13.58 9.31
C ALA A 51 -5.80 -13.77 9.84
N TYR A 52 -6.09 -14.89 10.51
CA TYR A 52 -7.39 -15.17 11.12
C TYR A 52 -7.45 -14.80 12.60
N GLU A 53 -6.31 -14.47 13.23
CA GLU A 53 -6.32 -13.96 14.60
C GLU A 53 -6.76 -12.49 14.63
N PRO A 54 -7.52 -12.08 15.65
CA PRO A 54 -7.84 -10.67 15.83
C PRO A 54 -6.57 -9.82 16.01
N VAL A 55 -6.57 -8.65 15.38
CA VAL A 55 -5.56 -7.61 15.61
C VAL A 55 -5.62 -7.14 17.07
N LYS A 56 -4.47 -7.05 17.73
CA LYS A 56 -4.34 -6.70 19.16
C LYS A 56 -3.40 -5.51 19.33
N GLU A 57 -3.62 -4.78 20.43
CA GLU A 57 -2.69 -3.75 20.91
C GLU A 57 -1.25 -4.31 20.98
N GLY A 58 -0.28 -3.52 20.53
CA GLY A 58 1.13 -3.87 20.50
C GLY A 58 1.60 -4.57 19.22
N MET A 59 0.69 -5.01 18.34
CA MET A 59 1.06 -5.53 17.02
C MET A 59 1.55 -4.41 16.11
N VAL A 60 2.46 -4.74 15.19
CA VAL A 60 2.94 -3.83 14.14
C VAL A 60 2.65 -4.43 12.78
N PHE A 61 2.21 -3.58 11.85
CA PHE A 61 1.93 -3.95 10.47
C PHE A 61 2.58 -2.96 9.52
N THR A 62 3.08 -3.47 8.40
CA THR A 62 3.39 -2.64 7.24
C THR A 62 2.07 -2.24 6.57
N VAL A 63 2.00 -1.00 6.06
CA VAL A 63 0.95 -0.52 5.17
C VAL A 63 1.63 -0.01 3.90
N GLU A 64 1.65 -0.85 2.87
CA GLU A 64 2.54 -0.73 1.72
C GLU A 64 1.82 -0.73 0.35
N PRO A 65 0.98 0.26 0.02
CA PRO A 65 0.39 0.34 -1.31
C PRO A 65 1.50 0.53 -2.36
N GLY A 66 1.58 -0.41 -3.31
CA GLY A 66 2.57 -0.39 -4.39
C GLY A 66 1.94 -0.65 -5.75
N ILE A 67 2.23 0.21 -6.72
CA ILE A 67 1.82 0.05 -8.11
C ILE A 67 3.02 -0.23 -9.00
N TYR A 68 2.81 -1.05 -10.04
CA TYR A 68 3.87 -1.46 -10.97
C TYR A 68 3.41 -1.24 -12.40
N ILE A 69 4.08 -0.33 -13.09
CA ILE A 69 3.84 0.03 -14.50
C ILE A 69 4.92 -0.67 -15.32
N ARG A 70 4.64 -1.93 -15.67
CA ARG A 70 5.62 -2.81 -16.33
C ARG A 70 6.09 -2.27 -17.67
N GLU A 71 5.19 -1.60 -18.40
CA GLU A 71 5.47 -0.97 -19.69
C GLU A 71 6.53 0.13 -19.59
N GLU A 72 6.67 0.76 -18.42
CA GLU A 72 7.67 1.79 -18.12
C GLU A 72 8.88 1.24 -17.35
N ASN A 73 8.89 -0.06 -17.03
CA ASN A 73 9.85 -0.66 -16.09
C ASN A 73 9.93 0.08 -14.75
N LEU A 74 8.80 0.60 -14.27
CA LEU A 74 8.70 1.42 -13.07
C LEU A 74 7.77 0.78 -12.02
N GLY A 75 8.16 0.89 -10.76
CA GLY A 75 7.29 0.60 -9.62
C GLY A 75 7.41 1.71 -8.59
N VAL A 76 6.29 2.07 -7.98
CA VAL A 76 6.22 3.08 -6.91
C VAL A 76 5.47 2.46 -5.75
N ARG A 77 6.07 2.48 -4.57
CA ARG A 77 5.49 1.98 -3.33
C ARG A 77 5.78 2.98 -2.22
N LEU A 78 4.75 3.27 -1.45
CA LEU A 78 4.88 3.95 -0.17
C LEU A 78 4.64 2.91 0.91
N GLU A 79 5.41 2.94 1.99
CA GLU A 79 5.31 1.99 3.09
C GLU A 79 5.49 2.71 4.42
N ASP A 80 4.50 2.57 5.28
CA ASP A 80 4.54 3.04 6.66
C ASP A 80 4.32 1.86 7.62
N ASP A 81 5.08 1.84 8.71
CA ASP A 81 4.86 0.90 9.81
C ASP A 81 3.87 1.47 10.82
N ILE A 82 2.80 0.72 11.06
CA ILE A 82 1.72 1.10 11.95
C ILE A 82 1.74 0.22 13.20
N LEU A 83 2.04 0.82 14.34
CA LEU A 83 1.86 0.21 15.65
C LEU A 83 0.40 0.35 16.10
N ILE A 84 -0.24 -0.78 16.40
CA ILE A 84 -1.59 -0.81 16.95
C ILE A 84 -1.53 -0.39 18.41
N GLY A 85 -2.07 0.79 18.71
CA GLY A 85 -2.19 1.28 20.07
C GLY A 85 -3.54 0.97 20.69
N LYS A 86 -3.66 1.22 21.98
CA LYS A 86 -4.89 0.97 22.76
C LYS A 86 -6.09 1.79 22.25
N ASP A 87 -5.87 3.09 22.08
CA ASP A 87 -6.92 4.06 21.72
C ASP A 87 -6.71 4.65 20.32
N LYS A 88 -5.44 4.72 19.87
CA LYS A 88 -5.05 5.20 18.55
C LYS A 88 -3.87 4.41 18.02
N ASN A 89 -3.82 4.23 16.72
CA ASN A 89 -2.65 3.67 16.06
C ASN A 89 -1.56 4.74 15.92
N ILE A 90 -0.31 4.30 15.86
CA ILE A 90 0.86 5.16 15.70
C ILE A 90 1.51 4.81 14.37
N ASN A 91 1.53 5.79 13.46
CA ASN A 91 2.37 5.70 12.27
C ASN A 91 3.82 6.05 12.67
N MET A 92 4.71 5.07 12.58
CA MET A 92 6.11 5.21 12.97
C MET A 92 6.93 6.03 11.95
N PHE A 93 6.39 6.20 10.74
CA PHE A 93 6.97 6.93 9.63
C PHE A 93 6.27 8.27 9.38
N SER A 94 5.44 8.76 10.31
CA SER A 94 4.64 9.99 10.14
C SER A 94 5.44 11.29 9.92
N LYS A 95 6.78 11.22 9.92
CA LYS A 95 7.69 12.34 9.69
C LYS A 95 8.60 12.12 8.48
N PHE A 96 8.49 10.98 7.80
CA PHE A 96 9.24 10.74 6.58
C PHE A 96 8.63 11.56 5.44
N PRO A 97 9.47 12.09 4.54
CA PRO A 97 9.01 12.86 3.40
C PRO A 97 8.25 11.95 2.43
N ILE A 98 7.11 12.42 1.92
CA ILE A 98 6.28 11.68 0.95
C ILE A 98 6.07 12.51 -0.30
N GLU A 99 5.91 13.83 -0.15
CA GLU A 99 5.76 14.72 -1.30
C GLU A 99 7.09 14.89 -2.04
N VAL A 100 7.02 15.10 -3.36
CA VAL A 100 8.20 15.18 -4.22
C VAL A 100 9.16 16.26 -3.73
N GLU A 101 8.64 17.43 -3.38
CA GLU A 101 9.43 18.55 -2.89
C GLU A 101 10.13 18.23 -1.57
N GLU A 102 9.46 17.51 -0.65
CA GLU A 102 10.06 17.10 0.63
C GLU A 102 11.20 16.11 0.42
N ILE A 103 11.04 15.19 -0.53
CA ILE A 103 12.06 14.20 -0.88
C ILE A 103 13.25 14.91 -1.54
N GLU A 104 13.00 15.80 -2.50
CA GLU A 104 14.05 16.57 -3.17
C GLU A 104 14.84 17.44 -2.18
N ASP A 105 14.16 18.12 -1.25
CA ASP A 105 14.82 18.91 -0.20
C ASP A 105 15.70 18.03 0.69
N ALA A 106 15.21 16.85 1.11
CA ALA A 106 15.96 15.91 1.95
C ALA A 106 17.17 15.30 1.22
N MET A 107 17.13 15.16 -0.11
CA MET A 107 18.24 14.66 -0.92
C MET A 107 19.32 15.71 -1.19
N ASN A 108 18.96 17.00 -1.15
CA ASN A 108 19.86 18.11 -1.43
C ASN A 108 20.57 18.68 -0.17
N SER A 109 20.29 18.15 1.02
CA SER A 109 20.91 18.54 2.29
C SER A 109 22.14 17.71 2.64
#